data_AF-A0A2A4MYN8-F1
#
_entry.id   AF-A0A2A4MYN8-F1
#
_cell.length_a   1.000
_cell.length_b   1.000
_cell.length_c   1.000
_cell.angle_alpha   90.00
_cell.angle_beta   90.00
_cell.angle_gamma   90.00
#
_symmetry.space_group_name_H-M   'P 1'
#
loop_
_entity.id
_entity.type
_entity.pdbx_description
1 polymer ?
#
loop_
_entity_poly.entity_id
_entity_poly.type
_entity_poly.pdbx_seq_one_letter_code
_entity_poly.pdbx_strand_id
1 'polypeptide(L)'
;MLKISNKLETLKWALFAICSGAAAMYALNQLFGVRLELFSDLTSYFHPTLFIGLVFTPFIAGVIVSLIYGLGGKVLCYFPALMVYLFQYLGTFAGYTPVPDDVRLLPIGYMGFIIIVAIEAAAVGGILGELWVKKTYGRMPRHIAYTDDKDKPKLGH
;
A
#
# COMPACT_ATOMS: atom_id res chain seq x y z
N MET A 1 16.81 -5.60 -29.91
CA MET A 1 15.84 -4.56 -29.54
C MET A 1 14.59 -5.19 -28.89
N LEU A 2 14.77 -5.89 -27.75
CA LEU A 2 13.75 -6.76 -27.11
C LEU A 2 13.73 -6.49 -25.58
N LYS A 3 13.46 -5.24 -25.16
CA LYS A 3 13.50 -4.87 -23.73
C LYS A 3 12.42 -3.89 -23.26
N ILE A 4 11.53 -3.46 -24.16
CA ILE A 4 10.46 -2.49 -23.85
C ILE A 4 9.15 -3.19 -23.44
N SER A 5 8.82 -4.35 -24.04
CA SER A 5 7.56 -5.06 -23.75
C SER A 5 7.42 -5.45 -22.27
N ASN A 6 8.47 -5.99 -21.64
CA ASN A 6 8.43 -6.36 -20.22
C ASN A 6 8.23 -5.16 -19.30
N LYS A 7 8.80 -3.99 -19.62
CA LYS A 7 8.65 -2.78 -18.78
C LYS A 7 7.22 -2.27 -18.77
N LEU A 8 6.54 -2.31 -19.93
CA LEU A 8 5.16 -1.85 -20.03
C LEU A 8 4.21 -2.77 -19.25
N GLU A 9 4.43 -4.10 -19.31
CA GLU A 9 3.63 -5.03 -18.51
C GLU A 9 3.88 -4.86 -17.01
N THR A 10 5.14 -4.71 -16.59
CA THR A 10 5.46 -4.42 -15.18
C THR A 10 4.78 -3.13 -14.71
N LEU A 11 4.75 -2.09 -15.53
CA LEU A 11 4.05 -0.84 -15.23
C LEU A 11 2.53 -1.04 -15.10
N LYS A 12 1.92 -1.82 -15.99
CA LYS A 12 0.48 -2.13 -15.92
C LYS A 12 0.14 -2.85 -14.61
N TRP A 13 0.93 -3.84 -14.21
CA TRP A 13 0.74 -4.55 -12.94
C TRP A 13 0.98 -3.65 -11.72
N ALA A 14 1.97 -2.77 -11.79
CA ALA A 14 2.22 -1.78 -10.73
C ALA A 14 1.03 -0.83 -10.55
N LEU A 15 0.53 -0.25 -11.65
CA LEU A 15 -0.64 0.62 -11.64
C LEU A 15 -1.87 -0.11 -11.13
N PHE A 16 -2.10 -1.34 -11.61
CA PHE A 16 -3.22 -2.16 -11.15
C PHE A 16 -3.15 -2.44 -9.64
N ALA A 17 -1.96 -2.74 -9.11
CA ALA A 17 -1.75 -2.95 -7.68
C ALA A 17 -2.03 -1.67 -6.87
N ILE A 18 -1.48 -0.52 -7.29
CA ILE A 18 -1.73 0.78 -6.64
C ILE A 18 -3.22 1.10 -6.63
N CYS A 19 -3.89 1.00 -7.78
CA CYS A 19 -5.32 1.27 -7.90
C CYS A 19 -6.15 0.33 -7.02
N SER A 20 -5.79 -0.96 -6.96
CA SER A 20 -6.47 -1.93 -6.10
C SER A 20 -6.30 -1.59 -4.61
N GLY A 21 -5.08 -1.24 -4.19
CA GLY A 21 -4.81 -0.81 -2.81
C GLY A 21 -5.55 0.49 -2.46
N ALA A 22 -5.54 1.47 -3.36
CA ALA A 22 -6.27 2.73 -3.18
C ALA A 22 -7.78 2.52 -3.11
N ALA A 23 -8.34 1.68 -3.99
CA ALA A 23 -9.76 1.36 -3.98
C ALA A 23 -10.17 0.65 -2.68
N ALA A 24 -9.40 -0.34 -2.23
CA ALA A 24 -9.64 -1.02 -0.96
C ALA A 24 -9.58 -0.06 0.22
N MET A 25 -8.56 0.79 0.27
CA MET A 25 -8.41 1.80 1.32
C MET A 25 -9.58 2.79 1.32
N TYR A 26 -9.98 3.28 0.15
CA TYR A 26 -11.12 4.19 0.03
C TYR A 26 -12.42 3.53 0.51
N ALA A 27 -12.66 2.27 0.12
CA ALA A 27 -13.83 1.52 0.57
C ALA A 27 -13.82 1.29 2.09
N LEU A 28 -12.67 0.98 2.69
CA LEU A 28 -12.53 0.84 4.15
C LEU A 28 -12.76 2.18 4.86
N ASN A 29 -12.24 3.28 4.33
CA ASN A 29 -12.47 4.60 4.89
C ASN A 29 -13.98 4.94 4.89
N GLN A 30 -14.70 4.61 3.81
CA GLN A 30 -16.15 4.80 3.76
C GLN A 30 -16.89 3.87 4.74
N LEU A 31 -16.48 2.60 4.84
CA LEU A 31 -17.10 1.62 5.73
C LEU A 31 -16.98 2.01 7.21
N PHE A 32 -15.83 2.55 7.60
CA PHE A 32 -15.57 2.98 8.97
C PHE A 32 -15.89 4.45 9.23
N GLY A 33 -16.39 5.19 8.23
CA GLY A 33 -16.67 6.63 8.36
C GLY A 33 -15.42 7.46 8.68
N VAL A 34 -14.25 7.02 8.20
CA VAL A 34 -12.97 7.70 8.40
C VAL A 34 -12.96 8.98 7.56
N ARG A 35 -12.99 10.11 8.25
CA ARG A 35 -12.80 11.44 7.67
C ARG A 35 -11.66 12.15 8.40
N LEU A 36 -10.43 11.86 8.00
CA LEU A 36 -9.24 12.42 8.65
C LEU A 36 -9.04 13.89 8.30
N GLU A 37 -9.69 14.39 7.24
CA GLU A 37 -9.61 15.78 6.79
C GLU A 37 -10.43 16.75 7.66
N LEU A 38 -11.34 16.24 8.49
CA LEU A 38 -12.28 17.02 9.28
C LEU A 38 -11.91 17.03 10.76
N PHE A 39 -12.02 18.22 11.34
CA PHE A 39 -11.67 18.50 12.72
C PHE A 39 -12.90 19.05 13.46
N SER A 40 -13.43 18.28 14.42
CA SER A 40 -14.41 18.76 15.40
C SER A 40 -13.68 19.32 16.64
N ASP A 41 -13.16 18.42 17.48
CA ASP A 41 -12.67 18.73 18.81
C ASP A 41 -11.47 17.85 19.23
N LEU A 42 -10.79 18.25 20.30
CA LEU A 42 -9.67 17.49 20.90
C LEU A 42 -10.05 16.06 21.32
N THR A 43 -11.30 15.82 21.71
CA THR A 43 -11.84 14.50 22.05
C THR A 43 -11.92 13.57 20.84
N SER A 44 -12.05 14.12 19.63
CA SER A 44 -12.11 13.34 18.39
C SER A 44 -10.76 12.71 18.03
N TYR A 45 -9.63 13.21 18.57
CA TYR A 45 -8.32 12.58 18.39
C TYR A 45 -8.20 11.21 19.06
N PHE A 46 -8.94 10.98 20.14
CA PHE A 46 -8.91 9.71 20.87
C PHE A 46 -9.96 8.71 20.38
N HIS A 47 -10.71 9.05 19.32
CA HIS A 47 -11.70 8.14 18.79
C HIS A 47 -11.04 7.02 17.98
N PRO A 48 -11.48 5.75 18.11
CA PRO A 48 -10.91 4.62 17.38
C PRO A 48 -10.86 4.78 15.85
N THR A 49 -11.72 5.60 15.26
CA THR A 49 -11.68 5.90 13.82
C THR A 49 -10.37 6.55 13.39
N LEU A 50 -9.73 7.33 14.25
CA LEU A 50 -8.43 7.92 13.93
C LEU A 50 -7.38 6.81 13.79
N PHE A 51 -7.33 5.85 14.72
CA PHE A 51 -6.42 4.71 14.60
C PHE A 51 -6.75 3.84 13.37
N ILE A 52 -8.05 3.61 13.12
CA ILE A 52 -8.49 2.83 11.97
C ILE A 52 -8.05 3.52 10.67
N GLY A 53 -8.28 4.81 10.53
CA GLY A 53 -7.88 5.58 9.36
C GLY A 53 -6.37 5.71 9.24
N LEU A 54 -5.69 6.14 10.29
CA LEU A 54 -4.26 6.46 10.23
C LEU A 54 -3.37 5.23 10.11
N VAL A 55 -3.80 4.09 10.69
CA VAL A 55 -2.97 2.89 10.80
C VAL A 55 -3.60 1.71 10.06
N PHE A 56 -4.82 1.32 10.41
CA PHE A 56 -5.40 0.06 9.94
C PHE A 56 -5.70 0.07 8.43
N THR A 57 -6.41 1.08 7.91
CA THR A 57 -6.77 1.13 6.49
C THR A 57 -5.56 1.26 5.56
N PRO A 58 -4.56 2.14 5.81
CA PRO A 58 -3.35 2.19 4.98
C PRO A 58 -2.52 0.92 5.11
N PHE A 59 -2.44 0.31 6.30
CA PHE A 59 -1.77 -0.97 6.48
C PHE A 59 -2.36 -2.06 5.58
N ILE A 60 -3.69 -2.22 5.58
CA ILE A 60 -4.37 -3.21 4.73
C ILE A 60 -4.15 -2.89 3.24
N ALA A 61 -4.19 -1.62 2.86
CA ALA A 61 -3.87 -1.19 1.49
C ALA A 61 -2.46 -1.63 1.09
N GLY A 62 -1.46 -1.42 1.94
CA GLY A 62 -0.09 -1.85 1.74
C GLY A 62 0.04 -3.36 1.58
N VAL A 63 -0.63 -4.14 2.44
CA VAL A 63 -0.68 -5.60 2.32
C VAL A 63 -1.22 -6.01 0.95
N ILE A 64 -2.34 -5.43 0.51
CA ILE A 64 -2.97 -5.75 -0.79
C ILE A 64 -2.02 -5.44 -1.95
N VAL A 65 -1.40 -4.25 -1.96
CA VAL A 65 -0.46 -3.86 -3.03
C VAL A 65 0.70 -4.85 -3.12
N SER A 66 1.29 -5.23 -1.97
CA SER A 66 2.39 -6.20 -1.95
C SER A 66 1.97 -7.62 -2.30
N LEU A 67 0.74 -8.04 -1.97
CA LEU A 67 0.22 -9.35 -2.38
C LEU A 67 0.01 -9.44 -3.90
N ILE A 68 -0.43 -8.35 -4.54
CA ILE A 68 -0.65 -8.31 -5.99
C ILE A 68 0.67 -8.20 -6.76
N TYR A 69 1.55 -7.29 -6.34
CA TYR A 69 2.79 -6.99 -7.07
C TYR A 69 3.95 -7.93 -6.72
N GLY A 70 3.99 -8.50 -5.51
CA GLY A 70 5.06 -9.39 -5.06
C GLY A 70 6.35 -8.66 -4.68
N LEU A 71 7.50 -9.14 -5.17
CA LEU A 71 8.82 -8.57 -4.85
C LEU A 71 8.95 -7.13 -5.38
N GLY A 72 9.06 -6.17 -4.46
CA GLY A 72 9.10 -4.74 -4.78
C GLY A 72 7.82 -3.98 -4.45
N GLY A 73 6.76 -4.68 -4.02
CA GLY A 73 5.50 -4.09 -3.56
C GLY A 73 5.70 -3.06 -2.45
N LYS A 74 6.70 -3.25 -1.59
CA LYS A 74 7.04 -2.32 -0.49
C LYS A 74 7.16 -0.85 -0.93
N VAL A 75 7.72 -0.56 -2.11
CA VAL A 75 7.90 0.82 -2.62
C VAL A 75 6.61 1.34 -3.27
N LEU A 76 5.76 0.46 -3.78
CA LEU A 76 4.49 0.84 -4.40
C LEU A 76 3.41 1.15 -3.35
N CYS A 77 3.55 0.63 -2.13
CA CYS A 77 2.61 0.83 -1.02
C CYS A 77 2.50 2.28 -0.52
N TYR A 78 3.42 3.16 -0.90
CA TYR A 78 3.40 4.58 -0.53
C TYR A 78 2.29 5.35 -1.27
N PHE A 79 1.96 4.95 -2.50
CA PHE A 79 1.02 5.67 -3.36
C PHE A 79 -0.45 5.59 -2.94
N PRO A 80 -0.99 4.43 -2.51
CA PRO A 80 -2.39 4.32 -2.09
C PRO A 80 -2.80 5.34 -1.03
N ALA A 81 -2.03 5.43 0.06
CA ALA A 81 -2.33 6.34 1.17
C ALA A 81 -2.29 7.81 0.73
N LEU A 82 -1.26 8.17 -0.04
CA LEU A 82 -1.13 9.51 -0.61
C LEU A 82 -2.32 9.86 -1.51
N MET A 83 -2.68 8.98 -2.44
CA MET A 83 -3.74 9.23 -3.41
C MET A 83 -5.11 9.37 -2.73
N VAL A 84 -5.46 8.45 -1.83
CA VAL A 84 -6.78 8.42 -1.20
C VAL A 84 -6.99 9.65 -0.31
N TYR A 85 -6.01 9.99 0.54
CA TYR A 85 -6.16 11.12 1.44
C TYR A 85 -6.07 12.47 0.74
N LEU A 86 -5.22 12.60 -0.28
CA LEU A 86 -5.21 13.82 -1.09
C LEU A 86 -6.53 13.99 -1.83
N PHE A 87 -7.10 12.90 -2.37
CA PHE A 87 -8.40 12.92 -3.03
C PHE A 87 -9.53 13.34 -2.08
N GLN A 88 -9.59 12.78 -0.86
CA GLN A 88 -10.58 13.16 0.16
C GLN A 88 -10.45 14.63 0.57
N TYR A 89 -9.21 15.09 0.81
CA TYR A 89 -8.95 16.47 1.19
C TYR A 89 -9.34 17.45 0.09
N LEU A 90 -8.91 17.20 -1.15
CA LEU A 90 -9.24 18.06 -2.29
C LEU A 90 -10.74 18.04 -2.61
N GLY A 91 -11.40 16.89 -2.46
CA GLY A 91 -12.85 16.76 -2.63
C GLY A 91 -13.63 17.61 -1.62
N THR A 92 -13.18 17.65 -0.37
CA THR A 92 -13.78 18.48 0.67
C THR A 92 -13.46 19.96 0.49
N PHE A 93 -12.21 20.29 0.13
CA PHE A 93 -11.77 21.66 -0.15
C PHE A 93 -12.49 22.29 -1.35
N ALA A 94 -12.73 21.52 -2.41
CA ALA A 94 -13.46 21.97 -3.60
C ALA A 94 -15.00 21.98 -3.41
N GLY A 95 -15.50 21.55 -2.25
CA GLY A 95 -16.93 21.58 -1.92
C GLY A 95 -17.75 20.41 -2.49
N TYR A 96 -17.11 19.36 -3.04
CA TYR A 96 -17.84 18.17 -3.51
C TYR A 96 -18.37 17.32 -2.37
N THR A 97 -17.70 17.35 -1.21
CA THR A 97 -18.13 16.62 -0.02
C THR A 97 -18.55 17.63 1.05
N PRO A 98 -19.80 17.58 1.55
CA PRO A 98 -20.27 18.54 2.53
C PRO A 98 -19.46 18.42 3.82
N VAL A 99 -19.19 19.59 4.40
CA VAL A 99 -18.57 19.78 5.71
C VAL A 99 -19.72 20.08 6.68
N PRO A 100 -19.99 19.23 7.67
CA PRO A 100 -20.96 19.54 8.73
C PRO A 100 -20.59 20.84 9.48
N ASP A 101 -21.58 21.60 9.94
CA ASP A 101 -21.38 22.95 10.50
C ASP A 101 -20.52 22.97 11.78
N ASP A 102 -20.43 21.84 12.48
CA ASP A 102 -19.68 21.64 13.72
C ASP A 102 -18.20 21.23 13.50
N VAL A 103 -17.80 21.01 12.25
CA VAL A 103 -16.44 20.56 11.92
C VAL A 103 -15.76 21.49 10.92
N ARG A 104 -14.43 21.57 11.02
CA ARG A 104 -13.60 22.41 10.17
C ARG A 104 -12.64 21.56 9.37
N LEU A 105 -12.34 21.99 8.15
CA LEU A 105 -11.29 21.36 7.35
C LEU A 105 -9.93 21.63 8.00
N LEU A 106 -9.11 20.59 8.15
CA LEU A 106 -7.76 20.74 8.66
C LEU A 106 -6.89 21.59 7.74
N PRO A 107 -5.94 22.36 8.27
CA PRO A 107 -4.94 23.02 7.44
C PRO A 107 -4.11 21.98 6.66
N ILE A 108 -3.78 22.28 5.41
CA ILE A 108 -3.02 21.38 4.52
C ILE A 108 -1.69 20.91 5.14
N GLY A 109 -1.03 21.76 5.93
CA GLY A 109 0.21 21.39 6.61
C GLY A 109 0.03 20.26 7.62
N TYR A 110 -1.08 20.26 8.37
CA TYR A 110 -1.41 19.19 9.31
C TYR A 110 -1.84 17.91 8.59
N MET A 111 -2.57 18.06 7.48
CA MET A 111 -2.91 16.93 6.61
C MET A 111 -1.65 16.23 6.06
N GLY A 112 -0.61 17.00 5.74
CA GLY A 112 0.69 16.45 5.32
C GLY A 112 1.30 15.50 6.38
N PHE A 113 1.25 15.86 7.66
CA PHE A 113 1.73 14.98 8.74
C PHE A 113 0.89 13.70 8.84
N ILE A 114 -0.44 13.80 8.78
CA ILE A 114 -1.34 12.65 8.79
C ILE A 114 -1.02 11.70 7.64
N ILE A 115 -0.82 12.24 6.43
CA ILE A 115 -0.48 11.46 5.23
C ILE A 115 0.86 10.75 5.40
N ILE A 116 1.89 11.40 5.95
CA ILE A 116 3.20 10.76 6.18
C ILE A 116 3.06 9.57 7.12
N VAL A 117 2.33 9.70 8.22
CA VAL A 117 2.13 8.58 9.15
C VAL A 117 1.32 7.45 8.51
N ALA A 118 0.29 7.79 7.73
CA ALA A 118 -0.46 6.79 6.97
C ALA A 118 0.41 6.07 5.94
N ILE A 119 1.32 6.79 5.27
CA ILE A 119 2.29 6.21 4.35
C ILE A 119 3.21 5.22 5.08
N GLU A 120 3.69 5.56 6.28
CA GLU A 120 4.52 4.66 7.09
C GLU A 120 3.75 3.39 7.49
N ALA A 121 2.48 3.53 7.89
CA ALA A 121 1.62 2.38 8.18
C ALA A 121 1.41 1.49 6.94
N ALA A 122 1.21 2.10 5.76
CA ALA A 122 1.12 1.37 4.50
C ALA A 122 2.43 0.67 4.13
N ALA A 123 3.58 1.29 4.38
CA ALA A 123 4.89 0.68 4.15
C ALA A 123 5.10 -0.56 5.04
N VAL A 124 4.69 -0.49 6.32
CA VAL A 124 4.72 -1.66 7.23
C VAL A 124 3.83 -2.78 6.70
N GLY A 125 2.61 -2.46 6.25
CA GLY A 125 1.71 -3.43 5.61
C GLY A 125 2.32 -4.04 4.35
N GLY A 126 2.99 -3.22 3.54
CA GLY A 126 3.70 -3.64 2.34
C GLY A 126 4.83 -4.63 2.62
N ILE A 127 5.62 -4.40 3.67
CA ILE A 127 6.69 -5.32 4.10
C ILE A 127 6.09 -6.66 4.53
N LEU A 128 5.00 -6.63 5.31
CA LEU A 128 4.31 -7.84 5.77
C LEU A 128 3.68 -8.63 4.62
N GLY A 129 3.02 -7.95 3.68
CA GLY A 129 2.48 -8.58 2.47
C GLY A 129 3.58 -9.25 1.64
N GLU A 130 4.72 -8.58 1.45
CA GLU A 130 5.87 -9.16 0.74
C GLU A 130 6.43 -10.39 1.47
N LEU A 131 6.48 -10.36 2.81
CA LEU A 131 6.92 -11.50 3.62
C LEU A 131 5.98 -12.71 3.47
N TRP A 132 4.67 -12.48 3.40
CA TRP A 132 3.70 -13.54 3.16
C TRP A 132 3.86 -14.18 1.79
N VAL A 133 4.01 -13.37 0.72
CA VAL A 133 4.29 -13.90 -0.63
C VAL A 133 5.59 -14.70 -0.65
N LYS A 134 6.65 -14.21 0.01
CA LYS A 134 7.92 -14.94 0.13
C LYS A 134 7.77 -16.27 0.88
N LYS A 135 6.88 -16.35 1.87
CA LYS A 135 6.63 -17.61 2.59
C LYS A 135 5.89 -18.62 1.72
N THR A 136 5.01 -18.18 0.82
CA THR A 136 4.30 -19.06 -0.13
C THR A 136 5.14 -19.43 -1.36
N TYR A 137 6.00 -18.53 -1.87
CA TYR A 137 6.87 -18.80 -3.03
C TYR A 137 8.29 -19.30 -2.67
N GLY A 138 8.72 -19.17 -1.41
CA GLY A 138 10.11 -19.41 -0.95
C GLY A 138 10.51 -20.86 -0.68
N ARG A 139 9.78 -21.86 -1.20
CA ARG A 139 10.24 -23.26 -1.19
C ARG A 139 10.08 -23.92 -2.56
N MET A 140 11.03 -23.65 -3.45
CA MET A 140 11.90 -24.62 -4.16
C MET A 140 12.47 -24.01 -5.45
N PRO A 141 13.77 -24.26 -5.70
CA PRO A 141 14.10 -25.14 -6.81
C PRO A 141 14.87 -26.34 -6.27
N ARG A 142 14.19 -27.49 -6.11
CA ARG A 142 14.86 -28.78 -5.87
C ARG A 142 15.74 -29.23 -7.06
N HIS A 143 15.73 -28.51 -8.18
CA HIS A 143 16.58 -28.82 -9.34
C HIS A 143 18.03 -28.28 -9.22
N ILE A 144 18.32 -27.42 -8.24
CA ILE A 144 19.70 -26.94 -7.97
C ILE A 144 20.36 -27.79 -6.85
N ALA A 145 19.58 -28.65 -6.17
CA ALA A 145 20.04 -29.41 -5.01
C ALA A 145 20.65 -30.79 -5.34
N TYR A 146 20.83 -31.14 -6.62
CA TYR A 146 21.50 -32.40 -6.98
C TYR A 146 22.22 -32.28 -8.34
N THR A 147 23.40 -31.64 -8.35
CA THR A 147 24.46 -32.14 -9.23
C THR A 147 24.96 -33.42 -8.56
N ASP A 148 24.47 -34.58 -9.02
CA ASP A 148 25.06 -35.87 -8.65
C ASP A 148 26.54 -35.81 -9.05
N ASP A 149 27.43 -36.28 -8.18
CA ASP A 149 28.90 -36.24 -8.35
C ASP A 149 29.39 -37.08 -9.57
N LYS A 150 28.44 -37.59 -10.36
CA LYS A 150 28.62 -38.42 -11.55
C LYS A 150 28.80 -37.63 -12.85
N ASP A 151 28.51 -36.32 -12.85
CA ASP A 151 28.71 -35.43 -14.02
C ASP A 151 30.07 -34.71 -14.03
N LYS A 152 31.02 -35.14 -13.19
CA LYS A 152 32.43 -34.72 -13.36
C LYS A 152 32.99 -35.37 -14.64
N PRO A 153 33.45 -34.59 -15.64
CA PRO A 153 34.13 -35.18 -16.78
C PRO A 153 35.37 -35.92 -16.27
N LYS A 154 35.48 -37.21 -16.60
CA LYS A 154 36.69 -37.98 -16.36
C LYS A 154 37.81 -37.31 -17.15
N LEU A 155 38.65 -36.56 -16.43
CA LEU A 155 39.95 -36.12 -16.93
C LEU A 155 40.72 -37.36 -17.32
N GLY A 156 41.06 -37.46 -18.61
CA GLY A 156 41.75 -38.59 -19.19
C GLY A 156 43.12 -38.81 -18.58
N HIS A 157 43.45 -40.09 -18.40
CA HIS A 157 44.78 -40.67 -18.51
C HIS A 157 44.64 -42.06 -19.10
#